data_AF-A0AB33K4A4-F1
#
_entry.id   AF-A0AB33K4A4-F1
#
_cell.length_a   1.000
_cell.length_b   1.000
_cell.length_c   1.000
_cell.angle_alpha   90.00
_cell.angle_beta   90.00
_cell.angle_gamma   90.00
#
_symmetry.space_group_name_H-M   'P 1'
#
loop_
_entity.id
_entity.type
_entity.pdbx_description
1 polymer ?
#
loop_
_entity_poly.entity_id
_entity_poly.type
_entity_poly.pdbx_seq_one_letter_code
_entity_poly.pdbx_strand_id
1 'polypeptide(L)'
;MTSTDLPEQDAPRYVRLSIEIIAEITDEQALKAAALAQVQNDEYLDDEERTQSVEAIEVDPSGSLAHFIDPVALLGEVPGIELTSATWESAQTEFDPTDENWDEYSVESAE
;
A
#
# COMPACT_ATOMS: atom_id res chain seq x y z
N MET A 1 27.64 36.20 -28.98
CA MET A 1 27.90 36.06 -27.54
C MET A 1 26.63 35.53 -26.92
N THR A 2 26.72 34.28 -26.47
CA THR A 2 25.77 33.40 -25.75
C THR A 2 24.33 33.87 -25.61
N SER A 3 23.45 33.33 -26.46
CA SER A 3 22.10 32.99 -26.05
C SER A 3 22.22 32.04 -24.86
N THR A 4 21.87 32.50 -23.67
CA THR A 4 21.68 31.64 -22.51
C THR A 4 20.47 30.78 -22.80
N ASP A 5 20.74 29.55 -23.21
CA ASP A 5 19.83 28.42 -23.09
C ASP A 5 19.47 28.31 -21.60
N LEU A 6 18.33 28.88 -21.21
CA LEU A 6 17.73 28.61 -19.92
C LEU A 6 17.27 27.15 -20.00
N PRO A 7 17.71 26.25 -19.10
CA PRO A 7 17.25 24.87 -19.15
C PRO A 7 15.72 24.91 -19.11
N GLU A 8 15.09 24.27 -20.10
CA GLU A 8 13.66 23.97 -20.08
C GLU A 8 13.34 23.50 -18.67
N GLN A 9 12.48 24.24 -17.97
CA GLN A 9 12.12 23.98 -16.58
C GLN A 9 11.77 22.49 -16.46
N ASP A 10 12.57 21.75 -15.67
CA ASP A 10 12.40 20.34 -15.37
C ASP A 10 10.91 20.01 -15.20
N ALA A 11 10.30 19.34 -16.18
CA ALA A 11 8.94 18.83 -16.01
C ALA A 11 8.90 17.97 -14.74
N PRO A 12 7.79 17.99 -13.97
CA PRO A 12 7.68 17.18 -12.76
C PRO A 12 7.93 15.71 -13.10
N ARG A 13 9.09 15.20 -12.67
CA ARG A 13 9.56 13.84 -12.97
C ARG A 13 8.98 12.77 -12.04
N TYR A 14 8.40 13.21 -10.91
CA TYR A 14 7.84 12.34 -9.88
C TYR A 14 6.32 12.45 -9.91
N VAL A 15 5.66 11.30 -9.83
CA VAL A 15 4.20 11.19 -9.70
C VAL A 15 3.90 10.63 -8.32
N ARG A 16 3.08 11.33 -7.54
CA ARG A 16 2.53 10.81 -6.27
C ARG A 16 1.20 10.14 -6.57
N LEU A 17 1.09 8.85 -6.28
CA LEU A 17 -0.18 8.13 -6.34
C LEU A 17 -0.86 8.17 -4.97
N SER A 18 -2.18 8.40 -4.98
CA SER A 18 -3.05 8.33 -3.81
C SER A 18 -4.13 7.31 -4.11
N ILE A 19 -4.27 6.29 -3.26
CA ILE A 19 -5.14 5.13 -3.50
C ILE A 19 -5.88 4.82 -2.19
N GLU A 20 -7.21 4.70 -2.24
CA GLU A 20 -8.00 3.97 -1.23
C GLU A 20 -8.25 2.56 -1.70
N ILE A 21 -8.27 1.64 -0.75
CA ILE A 21 -8.77 0.29 -0.97
C ILE A 21 -9.62 -0.08 0.23
N ILE A 22 -10.91 -0.31 -0.01
CA ILE A 22 -11.84 -0.87 0.97
C ILE A 22 -12.19 -2.29 0.54
N ALA A 23 -11.95 -3.26 1.42
CA ALA A 23 -12.22 -4.66 1.17
C ALA A 23 -13.01 -5.27 2.33
N GLU A 24 -14.03 -6.07 2.01
CA GLU A 24 -14.77 -6.86 2.99
C GLU A 24 -14.00 -8.15 3.31
N ILE A 25 -13.80 -8.42 4.60
CA ILE A 25 -13.28 -9.71 5.06
C ILE A 25 -14.44 -10.71 5.10
N THR A 26 -14.48 -11.60 4.11
CA THR A 26 -15.56 -12.60 3.98
C THR A 26 -15.31 -13.88 4.80
N ASP A 27 -14.06 -14.17 5.14
CA ASP A 27 -13.65 -15.27 6.02
C ASP A 27 -12.38 -14.89 6.81
N GLU A 28 -12.58 -14.42 8.04
CA GLU A 28 -11.49 -13.99 8.92
C GLU A 28 -10.57 -15.15 9.33
N GLN A 29 -11.13 -16.34 9.55
CA GLN A 29 -10.34 -17.48 10.03
C GLN A 29 -9.44 -18.03 8.93
N ALA A 30 -9.95 -18.09 7.69
CA ALA A 30 -9.14 -18.46 6.53
C ALA A 30 -8.02 -17.45 6.30
N LEU A 31 -8.32 -16.14 6.38
CA LEU A 31 -7.33 -15.08 6.21
C LEU A 31 -6.21 -15.17 7.27
N LYS A 32 -6.59 -15.32 8.54
CA LYS A 32 -5.63 -15.46 9.65
C LYS A 32 -4.75 -16.71 9.50
N ALA A 33 -5.35 -17.85 9.18
CA ALA A 33 -4.60 -19.09 8.99
C ALA A 33 -3.59 -18.99 7.83
N ALA A 34 -3.98 -18.33 6.74
CA ALA A 34 -3.09 -18.11 5.60
C ALA A 34 -1.93 -17.16 5.96
N ALA A 35 -2.20 -16.06 6.67
CA ALA A 35 -1.16 -15.12 7.10
C ALA A 35 -0.13 -15.79 8.03
N LEU A 36 -0.60 -16.57 9.01
CA LEU A 36 0.28 -17.35 9.90
C LEU A 36 1.14 -18.35 9.12
N ALA A 37 0.56 -19.02 8.11
CA ALA A 37 1.30 -19.92 7.26
C ALA A 37 2.38 -19.19 6.45
N GLN A 38 2.10 -17.98 5.94
CA GLN A 38 3.08 -17.18 5.21
C GLN A 38 4.26 -16.80 6.12
N VAL A 39 3.99 -16.26 7.31
CA VAL A 39 5.02 -15.89 8.30
C VAL A 39 5.87 -17.09 8.74
N GLN A 40 5.27 -18.28 8.87
CA GLN A 40 5.99 -19.50 9.20
C GLN A 40 6.92 -19.99 8.09
N ASN A 41 6.56 -19.76 6.82
CA ASN A 41 7.33 -20.20 5.66
C ASN A 41 8.28 -19.11 5.13
N ASP A 42 8.30 -17.93 5.75
CA ASP A 42 9.21 -16.86 5.37
C ASP A 42 10.59 -17.06 5.99
N GLU A 43 11.56 -17.42 5.13
CA GLU A 43 12.96 -17.64 5.50
C GLU A 43 13.75 -16.35 5.67
N TYR A 44 13.19 -15.20 5.26
CA TYR A 44 13.83 -13.89 5.36
C TYR A 44 13.49 -13.16 6.66
N LEU A 45 12.43 -13.57 7.36
CA LEU A 45 12.09 -13.06 8.68
C LEU A 45 13.02 -13.62 9.76
N ASP A 46 13.61 -12.74 10.55
CA ASP A 46 14.26 -13.13 11.79
C ASP A 46 13.25 -13.48 12.90
N ASP A 47 13.73 -14.01 14.03
CA ASP A 47 12.86 -14.48 15.10
C ASP A 47 12.07 -13.35 15.79
N GLU A 48 12.64 -12.14 15.85
CA GLU A 48 11.97 -10.97 16.45
C GLU A 48 10.90 -10.45 15.50
N GLU A 49 11.23 -10.27 14.23
CA GLU A 49 10.29 -9.85 13.18
C GLU A 49 9.13 -10.85 13.02
N ARG A 50 9.44 -12.15 13.09
CA ARG A 50 8.43 -13.22 13.06
C ARG A 50 7.48 -13.13 14.25
N THR A 51 8.01 -12.88 15.46
CA THR A 51 7.19 -12.76 16.66
C THR A 51 6.24 -11.56 16.55
N GLN A 52 6.76 -10.40 16.14
CA GLN A 52 5.96 -9.19 15.93
C GLN A 52 4.87 -9.39 14.87
N SER A 53 5.20 -10.09 13.78
CA SER A 53 4.24 -10.42 12.72
C SER A 53 3.12 -11.32 13.23
N VAL A 54 3.44 -12.35 14.02
CA VAL A 54 2.43 -13.23 14.65
C VAL A 54 1.54 -12.44 15.61
N GLU A 55 2.11 -11.58 16.45
CA GLU A 55 1.34 -10.73 17.35
C GLU A 55 0.37 -9.82 16.58
N ALA A 56 0.82 -9.19 15.49
CA ALA A 56 -0.04 -8.35 14.65
C ALA A 56 -1.21 -9.13 14.03
N ILE A 57 -0.95 -10.34 13.50
CA ILE A 57 -1.98 -11.23 12.96
C ILE A 57 -3.00 -11.65 14.05
N GLU A 58 -2.55 -11.78 15.30
CA GLU A 58 -3.41 -12.17 16.40
C GLU A 58 -4.27 -11.04 16.96
N VAL A 59 -3.76 -9.80 16.91
CA VAL A 59 -4.44 -8.61 17.42
C VAL A 59 -5.65 -8.24 16.58
N ASP A 60 -5.51 -8.20 15.25
CA ASP A 60 -6.62 -7.82 14.38
C ASP A 60 -6.53 -8.36 12.94
N PRO A 61 -7.69 -8.55 12.26
CA PRO A 61 -7.76 -9.03 10.88
C PRO A 61 -7.02 -8.18 9.83
N SER A 62 -6.84 -6.86 10.04
CA SER A 62 -6.10 -6.02 9.10
C SER A 62 -4.61 -6.34 9.11
N GLY A 63 -4.05 -6.70 10.27
CA GLY A 63 -2.70 -7.26 10.37
C GLY A 63 -2.52 -8.56 9.57
N SER A 64 -3.56 -9.39 9.48
CA SER A 64 -3.53 -10.59 8.62
C SER A 64 -3.53 -10.23 7.12
N LEU A 65 -4.33 -9.26 6.70
CA LEU A 65 -4.36 -8.80 5.31
C LEU A 65 -3.02 -8.17 4.89
N ALA A 66 -2.34 -7.49 5.81
CA ALA A 66 -1.08 -6.80 5.55
C ALA A 66 -0.01 -7.69 4.92
N HIS A 67 0.01 -8.98 5.27
CA HIS A 67 0.98 -9.95 4.74
C HIS A 67 0.80 -10.27 3.24
N PHE A 68 -0.36 -9.98 2.66
CA PHE A 68 -0.67 -10.31 1.26
C PHE A 68 -0.49 -9.16 0.29
N ILE A 69 -0.13 -7.97 0.78
CA ILE A 69 -0.04 -6.76 -0.02
C ILE A 69 1.41 -6.30 -0.08
N ASP A 70 1.98 -6.33 -1.28
CA ASP A 70 3.28 -5.73 -1.57
C ASP A 70 3.07 -4.41 -2.35
N PRO A 71 3.26 -3.25 -1.70
CA PRO A 71 3.07 -1.95 -2.34
C PRO A 71 4.20 -1.63 -3.33
N VAL A 72 5.36 -2.31 -3.25
CA VAL A 72 6.48 -2.16 -4.16
C VAL A 72 6.17 -2.89 -5.47
N ALA A 73 5.60 -4.10 -5.38
CA ALA A 73 5.16 -4.87 -6.53
C ALA A 73 4.12 -4.11 -7.38
N LEU A 74 3.30 -3.25 -6.78
CA LEU A 74 2.25 -2.50 -7.48
C LEU A 74 2.79 -1.68 -8.69
N LEU A 75 3.97 -1.08 -8.56
CA LEU A 75 4.60 -0.30 -9.64
C LEU A 75 5.81 -0.99 -10.28
N GLY A 76 6.27 -2.12 -9.72
CA GLY A 76 7.50 -2.79 -10.14
C GLY A 76 7.50 -3.27 -11.60
N GLU A 77 6.33 -3.48 -12.20
CA GLU A 77 6.18 -3.94 -13.58
C GLU A 77 5.85 -2.84 -14.59
N VAL A 78 5.71 -1.57 -14.15
CA VAL A 78 5.28 -0.48 -15.03
C VAL A 78 6.47 0.04 -15.86
N PRO A 79 6.42 -0.01 -17.21
CA PRO A 79 7.52 0.44 -18.04
C PRO A 79 7.86 1.92 -17.84
N GLY A 80 9.13 2.20 -17.56
CA GLY A 80 9.63 3.58 -17.37
C GLY A 80 9.39 4.16 -15.98
N ILE A 81 8.95 3.36 -15.00
CA ILE A 81 8.79 3.77 -13.61
C ILE A 81 9.85 3.10 -12.74
N GLU A 82 10.55 3.91 -11.94
CA GLU A 82 11.39 3.43 -10.85
C GLU A 82 10.77 3.92 -9.52
N LEU A 83 10.41 3.00 -8.64
CA LEU A 83 9.78 3.33 -7.36
C LEU A 83 10.79 4.03 -6.43
N THR A 84 10.46 5.25 -6.00
CA THR A 84 11.30 5.99 -5.03
C THR A 84 10.91 5.71 -3.59
N SER A 85 9.60 5.54 -3.32
CA SER A 85 9.07 5.26 -1.98
C SER A 85 7.69 4.63 -2.12
N ALA A 86 7.38 3.69 -1.25
CA ALA A 86 6.02 3.18 -1.04
C ALA A 86 5.82 2.99 0.46
N THR A 87 4.85 3.71 1.01
CA THR A 87 4.41 3.54 2.40
C THR A 87 2.90 3.45 2.39
N TRP A 88 2.38 2.52 3.17
CA TRP A 88 0.96 2.24 3.29
C TRP A 88 0.69 1.61 4.65
N GLU A 89 -0.57 1.57 5.04
CA GLU A 89 -1.04 0.95 6.27
C GLU A 89 -2.42 0.34 5.99
N SER A 90 -2.75 -0.73 6.71
CA SER A 90 -4.08 -1.31 6.74
C SER A 90 -4.71 -1.10 8.11
N ALA A 91 -6.00 -0.76 8.13
CA ALA A 91 -6.78 -0.66 9.35
C ALA A 91 -8.21 -1.13 9.08
N GLN A 92 -8.89 -1.61 10.13
CA GLN A 92 -10.34 -1.82 10.05
C GLN A 92 -11.06 -0.47 9.97
N THR A 93 -12.14 -0.45 9.20
CA THR A 93 -12.99 0.73 9.05
C THR A 93 -14.45 0.33 8.94
N GLU A 94 -15.34 1.21 9.39
CA GLU A 94 -16.78 1.08 9.20
C GLU A 94 -17.12 1.62 7.80
N PHE A 95 -17.25 0.73 6.82
CA PHE A 95 -17.65 1.10 5.46
C PHE A 95 -19.17 1.01 5.28
N ASP A 96 -19.78 2.13 4.86
CA ASP A 96 -21.18 2.17 4.42
C ASP A 96 -21.20 2.48 2.91
N PRO A 97 -21.60 1.53 2.05
CA PRO A 97 -21.65 1.74 0.60
C PRO A 97 -22.70 2.76 0.16
N THR A 98 -23.55 3.25 1.07
CA THR A 98 -24.58 4.25 0.82
C THR A 98 -24.20 5.64 1.34
N ASP A 99 -23.06 5.77 2.02
CA ASP A 99 -22.54 7.04 2.51
C ASP A 99 -21.69 7.72 1.42
N GLU A 100 -22.17 8.89 0.97
CA GLU A 100 -21.56 9.72 -0.08
C GLU A 100 -20.16 10.24 0.30
N ASN A 101 -19.78 10.17 1.57
CA ASN A 101 -18.45 10.59 2.06
C ASN A 101 -17.31 9.67 1.59
N TRP A 102 -17.61 8.42 1.20
CA TRP A 102 -16.62 7.48 0.67
C TRP A 102 -16.39 7.63 -0.85
N ASP A 103 -17.21 8.42 -1.55
CA ASP A 103 -17.10 8.63 -3.00
C ASP A 103 -16.11 9.75 -3.40
N GLU A 104 -15.51 10.47 -2.44
CA GLU A 104 -14.77 11.70 -2.72
C GLU A 104 -13.26 11.51 -2.91
N TYR A 105 -12.86 10.96 -4.07
CA TYR A 105 -11.56 11.29 -4.68
C TYR A 105 -11.72 12.42 -5.68
N SER A 106 -12.11 13.60 -5.19
CA SER A 106 -11.97 14.84 -5.95
C SER A 106 -10.48 15.12 -6.09
N VAL A 107 -9.89 14.77 -7.23
CA VAL A 107 -8.59 15.31 -7.65
C VAL A 107 -8.75 16.82 -7.78
N GLU A 108 -8.46 17.56 -6.70
CA GLU A 108 -8.21 18.99 -6.79
C GLU A 108 -7.10 19.18 -7.83
N SER A 109 -7.51 19.66 -9.00
CA SER A 109 -6.60 20.07 -10.05
C SER A 109 -5.83 21.25 -9.47
N ALA A 110 -4.56 21.04 -9.12
CA ALA A 110 -3.71 22.11 -8.64
C ALA A 110 -3.66 23.20 -9.73
N GLU A 111 -4.28 24.36 -9.45
CA GLU A 111 -4.22 25.58 -10.27
C GLU A 111 -2.83 26.22 -10.27
#